data_AF-A0A9D5U182-F1
#
_entry.id   AF-A0A9D5U182-F1
#
_cell.length_a   1.000
_cell.length_b   1.000
_cell.length_c   1.000
_cell.angle_alpha   90.00
_cell.angle_beta   90.00
_cell.angle_gamma   90.00
#
_symmetry.space_group_name_H-M   'P 1'
#
loop_
_entity.id
_entity.type
_entity.pdbx_description
1 polymer ?
#
loop_
_entity_poly.entity_id
_entity_poly.type
_entity_poly.pdbx_seq_one_letter_code
_entity_poly.pdbx_strand_id
1 'polypeptide(L)'
;MTCIGRILVGLVVGWMLAGPAGAVTIALELVKFEQSPALLRAGDATAVERLAAGMARGQAMPLTVEEGKIAVDPAYSQVVRKEPAGLICAQPLRGVLKIGESAFGYIFDSTDLAESGFHRLYFDRNGDGDLSDETPLEAIPVRRGVSGPLARPVTTGARVAPTTAAPARFVPSPAYNYTSANFPPLDMQVRSGGKTLDYRVWPYVYATFTSGDDAQLRSGGVTFRPGGYRKGQVELGGRRMMVVLVDSNGNGAFNDPLVFQAMGADAAGRVRPVFGDALVVAEEDSLAAMRTTLLGLRDGLHVTPLYRVGETLYDLSVSPSGEAVTLAPSRVATGRVRCPGKSFSGVLFSELGFVNLVAVEGEAVEVPAGEWKLYQYTLDMATQEAAGGATVPVAGTRNYTRVSAVGTRESPPVKVERGRTTTLPYGGPYKTVVHAAPGSAPKDAPPGDYAQLSLSLVGKGGEVLTGLYLNGRRPAAPTFVVADSRGKKIDAGAFQFG
;
A
#
# COMPACT_ATOMS: atom_id res chain seq x y z
N MET A 1 44.87 -30.15 -3.32
CA MET A 1 44.22 -30.81 -2.17
C MET A 1 43.81 -29.71 -1.21
N THR A 2 42.57 -29.25 -1.29
CA THR A 2 42.05 -28.17 -0.42
C THR A 2 40.65 -28.58 -0.01
N CYS A 3 40.55 -29.13 1.21
CA CYS A 3 39.30 -29.57 1.81
C CYS A 3 38.46 -28.35 2.19
N ILE A 4 37.30 -28.20 1.54
CA ILE A 4 36.24 -27.27 1.97
C ILE A 4 35.40 -28.03 3.00
N GLY A 5 35.59 -27.70 4.28
CA GLY A 5 34.74 -28.16 5.37
C GLY A 5 33.40 -27.43 5.32
N ARG A 6 32.34 -28.10 4.86
CA ARG A 6 30.96 -27.67 5.10
C ARG A 6 30.61 -27.99 6.55
N ILE A 7 30.46 -26.96 7.37
CA ILE A 7 29.86 -27.07 8.70
C ILE A 7 28.36 -27.35 8.51
N LEU A 8 27.94 -28.58 8.83
CA LEU A 8 26.54 -28.94 8.99
C LEU A 8 26.05 -28.29 10.29
N VAL A 9 25.31 -27.18 10.20
CA VAL A 9 24.50 -26.70 11.33
C VAL A 9 23.27 -27.61 11.38
N GLY A 10 23.19 -28.45 12.40
CA GLY A 10 22.03 -29.31 12.65
C GLY A 10 20.82 -28.48 13.03
N LEU A 11 19.89 -28.31 12.09
CA LEU A 11 18.58 -27.70 12.31
C LEU A 11 17.73 -28.68 13.13
N VAL A 12 17.63 -28.47 14.45
CA VAL A 12 16.67 -29.19 15.29
C VAL A 12 15.30 -28.55 15.09
N VAL A 13 14.58 -28.97 14.04
CA VAL A 13 13.16 -28.65 13.88
C VAL A 13 12.38 -29.51 14.86
N GLY A 14 12.05 -28.96 16.02
CA GLY A 14 11.15 -29.58 16.98
C GLY A 14 9.75 -29.66 16.38
N TRP A 15 9.32 -30.86 16.00
CA TRP A 15 7.97 -31.12 15.52
C TRP A 15 6.99 -31.07 16.69
N MET A 16 6.17 -30.02 16.78
CA MET A 16 5.03 -30.00 17.69
C MET A 16 3.82 -30.60 16.98
N LEU A 17 3.47 -31.83 17.34
CA LEU A 17 2.19 -32.44 16.95
C LEU A 17 1.08 -31.74 17.75
N ALA A 18 0.33 -30.85 17.08
CA ALA A 18 -0.84 -30.23 17.69
C ALA A 18 -1.96 -31.25 17.81
N GLY A 19 -2.36 -31.59 19.04
CA GLY A 19 -3.64 -32.24 19.29
C GLY A 19 -4.79 -31.37 18.77
N PRO A 20 -5.93 -31.97 18.38
CA PRO A 20 -7.04 -31.20 17.83
C PRO A 20 -7.56 -30.21 18.89
N ALA A 21 -7.61 -28.93 18.51
CA ALA A 21 -8.20 -27.78 19.24
C ALA A 21 -7.31 -26.94 20.19
N GLY A 22 -5.99 -27.16 20.25
CA GLY A 22 -5.08 -26.29 21.01
C GLY A 22 -4.67 -25.01 20.26
N ALA A 23 -4.31 -23.96 21.00
CA ALA A 23 -3.51 -22.87 20.44
C ALA A 23 -2.13 -23.41 20.04
N VAL A 24 -1.62 -22.96 18.90
CA VAL A 24 -0.30 -23.37 18.40
C VAL A 24 0.60 -22.16 18.32
N THR A 25 1.75 -22.22 18.98
CA THR A 25 2.81 -21.22 18.90
C THR A 25 3.92 -21.71 17.98
N ILE A 26 4.28 -20.88 17.02
CA ILE A 26 5.19 -21.18 15.92
C ILE A 26 6.42 -20.31 16.11
N ALA A 27 7.58 -20.94 16.31
CA ALA A 27 8.86 -20.25 16.29
C ALA A 27 9.22 -19.85 14.85
N LEU A 28 9.64 -18.61 14.66
CA LEU A 28 10.01 -18.07 13.36
C LEU A 28 11.47 -17.66 13.31
N GLU A 29 12.14 -18.07 12.23
CA GLU A 29 13.54 -17.74 11.95
C GLU A 29 13.63 -16.52 11.06
N LEU A 30 14.65 -15.66 11.28
CA LEU A 30 14.92 -14.53 10.38
C LEU A 30 15.61 -15.03 9.12
N VAL A 31 15.04 -14.70 7.97
CA VAL A 31 15.62 -14.88 6.64
C VAL A 31 15.93 -13.51 6.06
N LYS A 32 17.19 -13.24 5.77
CA LYS A 32 17.62 -12.00 5.12
C LYS A 32 17.50 -12.14 3.60
N PHE A 33 17.10 -11.08 2.93
CA PHE A 33 17.14 -11.04 1.46
C PHE A 33 18.60 -10.93 1.00
N GLU A 34 18.97 -11.77 0.03
CA GLU A 34 20.27 -11.72 -0.64
C GLU A 34 20.34 -10.58 -1.68
N GLN A 35 19.18 -10.17 -2.21
CA GLN A 35 19.07 -9.08 -3.18
C GLN A 35 18.06 -8.04 -2.70
N SER A 36 18.17 -6.82 -3.24
CA SER A 36 17.20 -5.76 -2.95
C SER A 36 15.79 -6.23 -3.31
N PRO A 37 14.79 -6.08 -2.41
CA PRO A 37 13.40 -6.32 -2.72
C PRO A 37 12.91 -5.60 -3.99
N ALA A 38 13.53 -4.45 -4.33
CA ALA A 38 13.24 -3.69 -5.53
C ALA A 38 13.71 -4.36 -6.83
N LEU A 39 14.76 -5.18 -6.74
CA LEU A 39 15.49 -5.74 -7.87
C LEU A 39 15.25 -7.23 -8.04
N LEU A 40 14.53 -7.88 -7.11
CA LEU A 40 14.20 -9.30 -7.20
C LEU A 40 13.42 -9.59 -8.48
N ARG A 41 14.09 -10.25 -9.42
CA ARG A 41 13.50 -10.71 -10.68
C ARG A 41 12.78 -12.04 -10.44
N ALA A 42 11.80 -12.33 -11.28
CA ALA A 42 10.99 -13.53 -11.17
C ALA A 42 11.79 -14.85 -11.17
N GLY A 43 12.99 -14.87 -11.76
CA GLY A 43 13.84 -16.07 -11.86
C GLY A 43 14.85 -16.28 -10.73
N ASP A 44 15.15 -15.25 -9.94
CA ASP A 44 16.31 -15.26 -9.02
C ASP A 44 15.94 -15.53 -7.55
N ALA A 45 14.64 -15.64 -7.24
CA ALA A 45 14.13 -15.82 -5.89
C ALA A 45 13.00 -16.87 -5.83
N THR A 46 12.86 -17.48 -4.65
CA THR A 46 11.74 -18.37 -4.34
C THR A 46 10.40 -17.63 -4.34
N ALA A 47 9.28 -18.35 -4.43
CA ALA A 47 7.95 -17.74 -4.32
C ALA A 47 7.75 -17.01 -2.98
N VAL A 48 8.26 -17.59 -1.89
CA VAL A 48 8.26 -17.01 -0.54
C VAL A 48 8.99 -15.67 -0.52
N GLU A 49 10.21 -15.60 -1.05
CA GLU A 49 11.01 -14.38 -1.06
C GLU A 49 10.36 -13.27 -1.90
N ARG A 50 9.81 -13.62 -3.08
CA ARG A 50 9.10 -12.63 -3.91
C ARG A 50 7.86 -12.09 -3.22
N LEU A 51 7.11 -12.96 -2.54
CA LEU A 51 5.94 -12.56 -1.76
C LEU A 51 6.36 -11.64 -0.62
N ALA A 52 7.35 -12.03 0.18
CA ALA A 52 7.88 -11.25 1.30
C ALA A 52 8.42 -9.88 0.84
N ALA A 53 9.19 -9.85 -0.24
CA ALA A 53 9.70 -8.61 -0.83
C ALA A 53 8.59 -7.68 -1.33
N GLY A 54 7.52 -8.24 -1.91
CA GLY A 54 6.34 -7.46 -2.31
C GLY A 54 5.55 -6.89 -1.13
N MET A 55 5.74 -7.42 0.08
CA MET A 55 5.14 -6.93 1.33
C MET A 55 6.04 -5.93 2.08
N ALA A 56 7.35 -5.93 1.84
CA ALA A 56 8.32 -5.06 2.50
C ALA A 56 8.29 -3.62 1.95
N ARG A 57 7.32 -2.81 2.39
CA ARG A 57 7.14 -1.42 1.92
C ARG A 57 8.15 -0.46 2.54
N GLY A 58 8.46 -0.68 3.81
CA GLY A 58 9.44 0.09 4.57
C GLY A 58 9.00 1.47 4.98
N GLN A 59 9.87 2.14 5.73
CA GLN A 59 9.62 3.47 6.26
C GLN A 59 9.97 4.50 5.20
N ALA A 60 8.95 5.21 4.69
CA ALA A 60 9.13 6.32 3.76
C ALA A 60 9.21 7.65 4.53
N MET A 61 10.29 8.38 4.30
CA MET A 61 10.55 9.70 4.87
C MET A 61 10.53 10.72 3.73
N PRO A 62 9.44 11.48 3.57
CA PRO A 62 9.37 12.49 2.52
C PRO A 62 10.42 13.58 2.77
N LEU A 63 11.03 14.07 1.71
CA LEU A 63 11.89 15.25 1.77
C LEU A 63 11.03 16.50 1.85
N THR A 64 11.20 17.27 2.92
CA THR A 64 10.69 18.63 3.00
C THR A 64 11.74 19.58 2.45
N VAL A 65 11.39 20.34 1.41
CA VAL A 65 12.24 21.36 0.81
C VAL A 65 11.61 22.72 1.03
N GLU A 66 12.28 23.58 1.77
CA GLU A 66 11.85 24.94 2.10
C GLU A 66 12.85 25.93 1.49
N GLU A 67 12.36 26.83 0.62
CA GLU A 67 13.20 27.85 -0.03
C GLU A 67 14.44 27.28 -0.75
N GLY A 68 14.31 26.08 -1.33
CA GLY A 68 15.42 25.40 -2.00
C GLY A 68 16.47 24.81 -1.06
N LYS A 69 16.16 24.66 0.23
CA LYS A 69 16.97 23.95 1.22
C LYS A 69 16.22 22.73 1.74
N ILE A 70 16.96 21.64 1.96
CA ILE A 70 16.41 20.44 2.58
C ILE A 70 16.25 20.70 4.08
N ALA A 71 15.02 20.55 4.59
CA ALA A 71 14.78 20.62 6.02
C ALA A 71 15.45 19.42 6.70
N VAL A 72 16.19 19.69 7.78
CA VAL A 72 16.82 18.65 8.59
C VAL A 72 15.76 18.11 9.55
N ASP A 73 15.68 16.78 9.67
CA ASP A 73 14.84 16.14 10.69
C ASP A 73 15.20 16.70 12.08
N PRO A 74 14.25 17.28 12.84
CA PRO A 74 14.52 17.82 14.17
C PRO A 74 15.14 16.81 15.15
N ALA A 75 14.92 15.50 14.94
CA ALA A 75 15.53 14.45 15.75
C ALA A 75 17.01 14.22 15.43
N TYR A 76 17.51 14.71 14.29
CA TYR A 76 18.86 14.42 13.80
C TYR A 76 19.95 14.84 14.77
N SER A 77 19.91 16.07 15.28
CA SER A 77 20.91 16.59 16.23
C SER A 77 20.85 15.92 17.62
N GLN A 78 19.78 15.18 17.90
CA GLN A 78 19.65 14.41 19.13
C GLN A 78 20.33 13.04 19.02
N VAL A 79 20.43 12.51 17.80
CA VAL A 79 21.01 11.19 17.50
C VAL A 79 22.46 11.32 17.04
N VAL A 80 22.73 12.21 16.09
CA VAL A 80 24.07 12.44 15.53
C VAL A 80 24.80 13.51 16.32
N ARG A 81 25.94 13.13 16.90
CA ARG A 81 26.83 13.98 17.68
C ARG A 81 28.00 14.50 16.86
N LYS A 82 28.39 13.79 15.81
CA LYS A 82 29.54 14.13 14.97
C LYS A 82 29.30 13.72 13.52
N GLU A 83 29.50 14.66 12.60
CA GLU A 83 29.36 14.44 11.15
C GLU A 83 30.73 14.16 10.49
N PRO A 84 30.75 13.51 9.31
CA PRO A 84 31.96 13.41 8.50
C PRO A 84 32.49 14.80 8.10
N ALA A 85 33.80 15.03 8.20
CA ALA A 85 34.41 16.30 7.82
C ALA A 85 34.41 16.56 6.29
N GLY A 86 34.18 15.52 5.48
CA GLY A 86 34.33 15.53 4.02
C GLY A 86 33.02 15.43 3.24
N LEU A 87 31.92 16.01 3.73
CA LEU A 87 30.68 16.11 2.95
C LEU A 87 30.93 16.97 1.70
N ILE A 88 30.53 16.46 0.53
CA ILE A 88 30.82 17.12 -0.76
C ILE A 88 29.67 18.02 -1.18
N CYS A 89 28.44 17.57 -0.99
CA CYS A 89 27.25 18.33 -1.33
C CYS A 89 27.10 19.52 -0.36
N ALA A 90 26.77 20.70 -0.89
CA ALA A 90 26.43 21.85 -0.07
C ALA A 90 25.11 21.66 0.72
N GLN A 91 24.23 20.78 0.24
CA GLN A 91 22.94 20.47 0.85
C GLN A 91 22.72 18.96 0.95
N PRO A 92 23.50 18.25 1.79
CA PRO A 92 23.29 16.83 1.97
C PRO A 92 22.01 16.60 2.78
N LEU A 93 21.34 15.50 2.48
CA LEU A 93 20.10 15.11 3.15
C LEU A 93 20.43 14.38 4.45
N ARG A 94 19.98 14.96 5.56
CA ARG A 94 20.15 14.45 6.93
C ARG A 94 18.84 13.92 7.48
N GLY A 95 18.87 12.79 8.18
CA GLY A 95 17.69 12.29 8.88
C GLY A 95 17.97 11.17 9.85
N VAL A 96 16.92 10.69 10.51
CA VAL A 96 16.99 9.61 11.50
C VAL A 96 16.10 8.45 11.08
N LEU A 97 16.68 7.25 11.03
CA LEU A 97 15.94 6.01 10.89
C LEU A 97 15.60 5.46 12.28
N LYS A 98 14.31 5.25 12.55
CA LYS A 98 13.84 4.67 13.82
C LYS A 98 13.36 3.25 13.58
N ILE A 99 13.99 2.29 14.26
CA ILE A 99 13.65 0.86 14.18
C ILE A 99 13.58 0.32 15.60
N GLY A 100 12.37 -0.06 16.01
CA GLY A 100 11.99 -0.41 17.36
C GLY A 100 12.24 0.75 18.31
N GLU A 101 13.04 0.49 19.32
CA GLU A 101 13.49 1.45 20.34
C GLU A 101 14.82 2.13 19.93
N SER A 102 15.38 1.79 18.76
CA SER A 102 16.68 2.28 18.28
C SER A 102 16.51 3.41 17.27
N ALA A 103 17.51 4.30 17.20
CA ALA A 103 17.56 5.42 16.27
C ALA A 103 18.96 5.51 15.65
N PHE A 104 19.02 5.66 14.34
CA PHE A 104 20.26 5.68 13.56
C PHE A 104 20.32 6.93 12.70
N GLY A 105 21.40 7.69 12.81
CA GLY A 105 21.64 8.85 11.96
C GLY A 105 22.04 8.44 10.54
N TYR A 106 21.62 9.23 9.55
CA TYR A 106 22.11 9.06 8.19
C TYR A 106 22.32 10.39 7.46
N ILE A 107 23.26 10.38 6.51
CA ILE A 107 23.52 11.48 5.58
C ILE A 107 23.60 10.93 4.16
N PHE A 108 22.69 11.37 3.29
CA PHE A 108 22.82 11.20 1.86
C PHE A 108 23.58 12.38 1.27
N ASP A 109 24.70 12.07 0.60
CA ASP A 109 25.63 13.02 0.03
C ASP A 109 25.74 12.84 -1.50
N SER A 110 26.34 13.81 -2.18
CA SER A 110 26.51 13.81 -3.63
C SER A 110 27.69 14.67 -4.06
N THR A 111 28.46 14.19 -5.04
CA THR A 111 29.42 14.99 -5.79
C THR A 111 28.78 15.90 -6.84
N ASP A 112 27.61 15.52 -7.36
CA ASP A 112 26.82 16.29 -8.31
C ASP A 112 25.34 15.94 -8.13
N LEU A 113 24.63 16.82 -7.43
CA LEU A 113 23.25 16.57 -7.04
C LEU A 113 22.31 16.60 -8.26
N ALA A 114 22.59 17.43 -9.27
CA ALA A 114 21.73 17.58 -10.44
C ALA A 114 21.90 16.41 -11.42
N GLU A 115 23.14 15.95 -11.62
CA GLU A 115 23.42 14.87 -12.56
C GLU A 115 23.19 13.48 -11.95
N SER A 116 23.69 13.27 -10.74
CA SER A 116 23.76 11.93 -10.13
C SER A 116 22.75 11.72 -9.00
N GLY A 117 22.10 12.79 -8.54
CA GLY A 117 21.31 12.72 -7.32
C GLY A 117 22.18 12.36 -6.11
N PHE A 118 21.55 11.88 -5.05
CA PHE A 118 22.25 11.36 -3.87
C PHE A 118 22.80 9.96 -4.14
N HIS A 119 24.12 9.83 -4.31
CA HIS A 119 24.76 8.54 -4.61
C HIS A 119 25.73 8.07 -3.52
N ARG A 120 25.87 8.82 -2.43
CA ARG A 120 26.69 8.46 -1.26
C ARG A 120 25.82 8.42 -0.01
N LEU A 121 26.06 7.46 0.88
CA LEU A 121 25.33 7.32 2.14
C LEU A 121 26.28 7.07 3.30
N TYR A 122 26.30 7.97 4.28
CA TYR A 122 26.85 7.74 5.61
C TYR A 122 25.70 7.28 6.51
N PHE A 123 25.90 6.21 7.27
CA PHE A 123 24.86 5.63 8.10
C PHE A 123 25.48 5.10 9.38
N ASP A 124 24.94 5.52 10.53
CA ASP A 124 25.37 5.15 11.87
C ASP A 124 24.96 3.69 12.12
N ARG A 125 25.81 2.72 11.81
CA ARG A 125 25.41 1.29 11.88
C ARG A 125 25.46 0.75 13.29
N ASN A 126 26.31 1.32 14.13
CA ASN A 126 26.53 0.89 15.50
C ASN A 126 25.64 1.64 16.51
N GLY A 127 25.01 2.74 16.10
CA GLY A 127 24.07 3.53 16.89
C GLY A 127 24.76 4.42 17.94
N ASP A 128 26.03 4.80 17.75
CA ASP A 128 26.78 5.61 18.71
C ASP A 128 26.69 7.13 18.45
N GLY A 129 26.14 7.52 17.30
CA GLY A 129 25.95 8.89 16.87
C GLY A 129 27.20 9.58 16.29
N ASP A 130 28.32 8.88 16.11
CA ASP A 130 29.48 9.37 15.34
C ASP A 130 29.36 8.85 13.90
N LEU A 131 29.11 9.75 12.94
CA LEU A 131 29.11 9.40 11.52
C LEU A 131 30.48 9.60 10.88
N SER A 132 31.45 10.17 11.60
CA SER A 132 32.75 10.55 11.00
C SER A 132 33.71 9.39 10.81
N ASP A 133 33.48 8.26 11.49
CA ASP A 133 34.19 6.99 11.31
C ASP A 133 33.47 6.04 10.34
N GLU A 134 32.23 6.36 9.95
CA GLU A 134 31.47 5.59 8.98
C GLU A 134 32.02 5.78 7.57
N THR A 135 32.36 4.64 6.93
CA THR A 135 32.77 4.65 5.52
C THR A 135 31.53 4.85 4.64
N PRO A 136 31.53 5.85 3.73
CA PRO A 136 30.38 6.11 2.88
C PRO A 136 30.10 4.91 1.98
N LEU A 137 28.82 4.54 1.90
CA LEU A 137 28.33 3.58 0.93
C LEU A 137 28.05 4.28 -0.39
N GLU A 138 28.54 3.69 -1.47
CA GLU A 138 28.23 4.14 -2.82
C GLU A 138 26.94 3.48 -3.32
N ALA A 139 26.17 4.25 -4.10
CA ALA A 139 24.96 3.75 -4.73
C ALA A 139 25.28 2.61 -5.72
N ILE A 140 24.43 1.60 -5.72
CA ILE A 140 24.45 0.53 -6.71
C ILE A 140 24.16 1.16 -8.08
N PRO A 141 25.05 0.99 -9.08
CA PRO A 141 24.83 1.55 -10.41
C PRO A 141 23.54 0.99 -11.00
N VAL A 142 22.51 1.83 -11.09
CA VAL A 142 21.32 1.50 -11.87
C VAL A 142 21.72 1.73 -13.32
N ARG A 143 21.61 0.71 -14.18
CA ARG A 143 21.71 0.93 -15.63
C ARG A 143 20.70 2.04 -15.96
N ARG A 144 21.17 3.25 -16.32
CA ARG A 144 20.34 4.35 -16.80
C ARG A 144 19.58 3.85 -18.03
N GLY A 145 18.43 3.23 -17.81
CA GLY A 145 17.38 3.21 -18.81
C GLY A 145 17.01 4.67 -18.96
N VAL A 146 17.19 5.23 -20.16
CA VAL A 146 16.78 6.60 -20.46
C VAL A 146 15.27 6.68 -20.23
N SER A 147 14.86 7.00 -19.01
CA SER A 147 13.52 7.49 -18.72
C SER A 147 13.48 8.93 -19.21
N GLY A 148 13.59 9.09 -20.54
CA GLY A 148 12.99 10.24 -21.18
C GLY A 148 11.52 10.26 -20.81
N PRO A 149 10.84 11.41 -20.91
CA PRO A 149 9.39 11.45 -20.75
C PRO A 149 8.81 10.31 -21.57
N LEU A 150 8.04 9.41 -20.93
CA LEU A 150 7.29 8.38 -21.62
C LEU A 150 6.25 9.08 -22.49
N ALA A 151 6.69 9.66 -23.60
CA ALA A 151 5.88 9.96 -24.75
C ALA A 151 5.47 8.59 -25.27
N ARG A 152 4.42 8.02 -24.67
CA ARG A 152 3.75 6.85 -25.24
C ARG A 152 3.46 7.26 -26.69
N PRO A 153 3.98 6.55 -27.71
CA PRO A 153 3.54 6.80 -29.06
C PRO A 153 2.04 6.55 -29.06
N VAL A 154 1.25 7.60 -29.26
CA VAL A 154 -0.18 7.45 -29.52
C VAL A 154 -0.26 6.75 -30.87
N THR A 155 -0.34 5.44 -30.85
CA THR A 155 -0.63 4.63 -32.03
C THR A 155 -2.11 4.87 -32.33
N THR A 156 -2.40 5.90 -33.12
CA THR A 156 -3.74 6.20 -33.64
C THR A 156 -4.15 5.12 -34.64
N GLY A 157 -4.67 4.02 -34.12
CA GLY A 157 -5.28 2.93 -34.90
C GLY A 157 -6.78 2.82 -34.62
N ALA A 158 -7.56 3.89 -34.84
CA ALA A 158 -9.00 3.85 -35.09
C ALA A 158 -9.51 5.26 -35.46
N ARG A 159 -10.03 5.44 -36.68
CA ARG A 159 -10.78 6.64 -37.09
C ARG A 159 -12.09 6.69 -36.30
N VAL A 160 -12.13 7.50 -35.24
CA VAL A 160 -13.39 8.04 -34.70
C VAL A 160 -13.61 9.39 -35.38
N ALA A 161 -14.83 9.63 -35.87
CA ALA A 161 -15.20 10.88 -36.53
C ALA A 161 -14.91 12.09 -35.61
N PRO A 162 -14.41 13.21 -36.15
CA PRO A 162 -14.02 14.37 -35.36
C PRO A 162 -15.25 15.04 -34.75
N THR A 163 -15.36 15.01 -33.43
CA THR A 163 -16.17 15.98 -32.67
C THR A 163 -15.53 17.37 -32.81
N THR A 164 -16.33 18.36 -33.16
CA THR A 164 -15.94 19.77 -33.45
C THR A 164 -15.53 20.60 -32.22
N ALA A 165 -15.30 19.97 -31.07
CA ALA A 165 -14.76 20.66 -29.89
C ALA A 165 -13.23 20.66 -29.97
N ALA A 166 -12.62 21.84 -30.08
CA ALA A 166 -11.17 21.98 -30.03
C ALA A 166 -10.64 21.33 -28.73
N PRO A 167 -9.71 20.36 -28.81
CA PRO A 167 -9.16 19.75 -27.61
C PRO A 167 -8.46 20.83 -26.79
N ALA A 168 -8.77 20.90 -25.50
CA ALA A 168 -8.02 21.71 -24.56
C ALA A 168 -6.52 21.40 -24.73
N ARG A 169 -5.72 22.42 -25.03
CA ARG A 169 -4.27 22.27 -25.18
C ARG A 169 -3.71 21.75 -23.86
N PHE A 170 -3.26 20.50 -23.84
CA PHE A 170 -2.47 19.96 -22.75
C PHE A 170 -1.18 20.78 -22.69
N VAL A 171 -1.09 21.69 -21.72
CA VAL A 171 0.16 22.41 -21.46
C VAL A 171 1.11 21.37 -20.86
N PRO A 172 2.23 21.03 -21.53
CA PRO A 172 3.18 20.11 -20.95
C PRO A 172 3.66 20.68 -19.61
N SER A 173 3.50 19.91 -18.55
CA SER A 173 4.14 20.21 -17.27
C SER A 173 5.64 20.43 -17.52
N PRO A 174 6.31 21.38 -16.85
CA PRO A 174 7.75 21.56 -17.01
C PRO A 174 8.46 20.21 -16.83
N ALA A 175 9.43 19.93 -17.70
CA ALA A 175 10.19 18.69 -17.58
C ALA A 175 10.89 18.69 -16.22
N TYR A 176 10.69 17.64 -15.42
CA TYR A 176 11.40 17.45 -14.17
C TYR A 176 12.48 16.41 -14.38
N ASN A 177 13.68 16.69 -13.89
CA ASN A 177 14.74 15.68 -13.83
C ASN A 177 14.49 14.81 -12.59
N TYR A 178 14.41 13.50 -12.80
CA TYR A 178 14.23 12.53 -11.73
C TYR A 178 15.50 11.72 -11.56
N THR A 179 16.01 11.64 -10.33
CA THR A 179 17.12 10.77 -9.97
C THR A 179 16.69 9.82 -8.86
N SER A 180 17.27 8.64 -8.84
CA SER A 180 17.09 7.69 -7.74
C SER A 180 18.30 6.79 -7.59
N ALA A 181 18.61 6.42 -6.37
CA ALA A 181 19.72 5.54 -6.03
C ALA A 181 19.27 4.45 -5.05
N ASN A 182 19.79 3.25 -5.26
CA ASN A 182 19.68 2.13 -4.31
C ASN A 182 21.05 1.91 -3.68
N PHE A 183 21.11 1.53 -2.42
CA PHE A 183 22.36 1.26 -1.73
C PHE A 183 22.49 -0.22 -1.37
N PRO A 184 23.72 -0.71 -1.09
CA PRO A 184 23.92 -2.01 -0.48
C PRO A 184 23.10 -2.18 0.81
N PRO A 185 22.76 -3.42 1.21
CA PRO A 185 22.03 -3.64 2.44
C PRO A 185 22.87 -3.25 3.66
N LEU A 186 22.17 -2.78 4.70
CA LEU A 186 22.74 -2.44 5.99
C LEU A 186 22.27 -3.45 7.02
N ASP A 187 23.20 -4.18 7.62
CA ASP A 187 22.94 -5.02 8.80
C ASP A 187 23.21 -4.19 10.08
N MET A 188 22.32 -4.32 11.06
CA MET A 188 22.41 -3.61 12.34
C MET A 188 21.75 -4.41 13.47
N GLN A 189 22.03 -4.02 14.71
CA GLN A 189 21.35 -4.53 15.90
C GLN A 189 20.29 -3.52 16.33
N VAL A 190 19.04 -3.96 16.49
CA VAL A 190 17.94 -3.10 16.94
C VAL A 190 17.33 -3.64 18.22
N ARG A 191 16.83 -2.75 19.07
CA ARG A 191 16.04 -3.13 20.24
C ARG A 191 14.56 -3.10 19.91
N SER A 192 13.83 -4.18 20.17
CA SER A 192 12.39 -4.25 19.99
C SER A 192 11.78 -5.21 21.02
N GLY A 193 10.79 -4.73 21.78
CA GLY A 193 10.15 -5.50 22.85
C GLY A 193 11.15 -5.94 23.94
N GLY A 194 12.11 -5.09 24.27
CA GLY A 194 13.15 -5.38 25.27
C GLY A 194 14.20 -6.42 24.86
N LYS A 195 14.25 -6.83 23.57
CA LYS A 195 15.27 -7.73 23.02
C LYS A 195 16.13 -7.03 21.99
N THR A 196 17.39 -7.44 21.87
CA THR A 196 18.27 -7.07 20.76
C THR A 196 18.10 -8.08 19.62
N LEU A 197 17.90 -7.58 18.40
CA LEU A 197 17.60 -8.35 17.21
C LEU A 197 18.54 -7.97 16.08
N ASP A 198 18.99 -8.98 15.32
CA ASP A 198 19.54 -8.76 13.99
C ASP A 198 18.47 -8.16 13.09
N TYR A 199 18.81 -7.06 12.40
CA TYR A 199 17.92 -6.42 11.45
C TYR A 199 18.71 -6.00 10.21
N ARG A 200 18.03 -5.99 9.05
CA ARG A 200 18.62 -5.54 7.79
C ARG A 200 17.69 -4.54 7.14
N VAL A 201 18.23 -3.50 6.51
CA VAL A 201 17.48 -2.58 5.63
C VAL A 201 18.13 -2.39 4.28
N TRP A 202 17.33 -1.99 3.30
CA TRP A 202 17.76 -1.55 1.98
C TRP A 202 17.43 -0.06 1.81
N PRO A 203 18.45 0.81 1.85
CA PRO A 203 18.25 2.23 1.63
C PRO A 203 17.96 2.53 0.15
N TYR A 204 16.97 3.39 -0.06
CA TYR A 204 16.59 3.94 -1.34
C TYR A 204 16.35 5.43 -1.19
N VAL A 205 16.84 6.24 -2.12
CA VAL A 205 16.60 7.68 -2.17
C VAL A 205 16.18 8.08 -3.56
N TYR A 206 15.25 9.02 -3.66
CA TYR A 206 14.88 9.65 -4.91
C TYR A 206 14.77 11.16 -4.74
N ALA A 207 15.02 11.89 -5.83
CA ALA A 207 14.95 13.33 -5.87
C ALA A 207 14.43 13.80 -7.24
N THR A 208 13.67 14.89 -7.22
CA THR A 208 13.16 15.59 -8.40
C THR A 208 13.73 16.98 -8.43
N PHE A 209 14.12 17.44 -9.61
CA PHE A 209 14.73 18.74 -9.83
C PHE A 209 13.96 19.53 -10.91
N THR A 210 14.04 20.86 -10.83
CA THR A 210 13.67 21.70 -11.98
C THR A 210 14.59 21.41 -13.18
N SER A 211 14.07 21.53 -14.39
CA SER A 211 14.89 21.51 -15.61
C SER A 211 15.69 22.80 -15.77
N GLY A 212 16.86 22.72 -16.40
CA GLY A 212 17.69 23.87 -16.78
C GLY A 212 19.05 23.85 -16.10
N ASP A 213 19.88 24.83 -16.42
CA ASP A 213 21.24 24.97 -15.87
C ASP A 213 21.21 25.24 -14.35
N ASP A 214 20.12 25.83 -13.85
CA ASP A 214 19.84 26.06 -12.42
C ASP A 214 18.90 24.99 -11.86
N ALA A 215 19.22 23.71 -12.05
CA ALA A 215 18.42 22.60 -11.54
C ALA A 215 18.35 22.63 -10.00
N GLN A 216 17.18 23.01 -9.46
CA GLN A 216 16.93 23.09 -8.03
C GLN A 216 16.13 21.87 -7.56
N LEU A 217 16.51 21.34 -6.40
CA LEU A 217 15.76 20.28 -5.74
C LEU A 217 14.35 20.76 -5.44
N ARG A 218 13.34 20.03 -5.94
CA ARG A 218 11.92 20.33 -5.76
C ARG A 218 11.29 19.48 -4.68
N SER A 219 11.54 18.18 -4.74
CA SER A 219 11.01 17.20 -3.81
C SER A 219 11.82 15.92 -3.89
N GLY A 220 11.61 15.02 -2.94
CA GLY A 220 12.11 13.66 -3.04
C GLY A 220 11.73 12.88 -1.79
N GLY A 221 12.47 11.83 -1.50
CA GLY A 221 12.22 11.02 -0.32
C GLY A 221 13.28 9.96 -0.13
N VAL A 222 13.36 9.48 1.11
CA VAL A 222 14.15 8.32 1.49
C VAL A 222 13.18 7.20 1.83
N THR A 223 13.56 5.97 1.53
CA THR A 223 12.86 4.78 1.99
C THR A 223 13.88 3.77 2.48
N PHE A 224 13.70 3.30 3.71
CA PHE A 224 14.43 2.15 4.23
C PHE A 224 13.51 0.94 4.19
N ARG A 225 13.77 0.01 3.27
CA ARG A 225 12.96 -1.20 3.14
C ARG A 225 13.50 -2.31 4.02
N PRO A 226 12.65 -3.08 4.72
CA PRO A 226 13.06 -4.27 5.44
C PRO A 226 13.85 -5.20 4.53
N GLY A 227 15.00 -5.64 5.03
CA GLY A 227 15.95 -6.50 4.35
C GLY A 227 15.81 -7.97 4.72
N GLY A 228 14.70 -8.37 5.34
CA GLY A 228 14.40 -9.75 5.66
C GLY A 228 12.95 -9.97 6.06
N TYR A 229 12.64 -11.21 6.37
CA TYR A 229 11.34 -11.67 6.84
C TYR A 229 11.50 -12.82 7.83
N ARG A 230 10.47 -13.11 8.61
CA ARG A 230 10.42 -14.22 9.55
C ARG A 230 9.69 -15.40 8.91
N LYS A 231 10.22 -16.61 9.05
CA LYS A 231 9.68 -17.82 8.42
C LYS A 231 9.57 -18.95 9.43
N GLY A 232 8.48 -19.70 9.36
CA GLY A 232 8.29 -20.94 10.11
C GLY A 232 7.27 -21.83 9.44
N GLN A 233 6.92 -22.94 10.08
CA GLN A 233 5.95 -23.90 9.56
C GLN A 233 5.03 -24.39 10.66
N VAL A 234 3.82 -24.76 10.28
CA VAL A 234 2.80 -25.27 11.19
C VAL A 234 1.92 -26.30 10.48
N GLU A 235 1.41 -27.28 11.22
CA GLU A 235 0.37 -28.18 10.71
C GLU A 235 -1.00 -27.68 11.20
N LEU A 236 -1.88 -27.33 10.26
CA LEU A 236 -3.24 -26.87 10.54
C LEU A 236 -4.22 -27.70 9.71
N GLY A 237 -5.17 -28.35 10.37
CA GLY A 237 -6.17 -29.18 9.69
C GLY A 237 -5.56 -30.33 8.86
N GLY A 238 -4.46 -30.92 9.33
CA GLY A 238 -3.73 -31.98 8.61
C GLY A 238 -2.96 -31.51 7.37
N ARG A 239 -2.81 -30.18 7.20
CA ARG A 239 -2.08 -29.57 6.08
C ARG A 239 -0.86 -28.83 6.62
N ARG A 240 0.28 -29.01 5.96
CA ARG A 240 1.52 -28.30 6.28
C ARG A 240 1.48 -26.91 5.66
N MET A 241 1.45 -25.89 6.50
CA MET A 241 1.40 -24.49 6.11
C MET A 241 2.76 -23.85 6.36
N MET A 242 3.18 -23.00 5.44
CA MET A 242 4.25 -22.04 5.61
C MET A 242 3.71 -20.80 6.33
N VAL A 243 4.48 -20.27 7.27
CA VAL A 243 4.19 -19.03 7.99
C VAL A 243 5.26 -18.02 7.60
N VAL A 244 4.85 -16.90 7.00
CA VAL A 244 5.74 -15.82 6.53
C VAL A 244 5.27 -14.52 7.18
N LEU A 245 6.13 -13.90 7.97
CA LEU A 245 5.83 -12.66 8.68
C LEU A 245 6.84 -11.58 8.24
N VAL A 246 6.35 -10.42 7.83
CA VAL A 246 7.15 -9.30 7.34
C VAL A 246 6.80 -8.07 8.15
N ASP A 247 7.82 -7.43 8.70
CA ASP A 247 7.75 -6.06 9.19
C ASP A 247 7.50 -5.16 7.98
N SER A 248 6.24 -4.95 7.61
CA SER A 248 5.91 -4.36 6.32
C SER A 248 6.14 -2.85 6.31
N ASN A 249 6.03 -2.21 7.47
CA ASN A 249 6.22 -0.78 7.64
C ASN A 249 7.69 -0.40 7.95
N GLY A 250 8.55 -1.39 8.23
CA GLY A 250 9.99 -1.24 8.47
C GLY A 250 10.33 -0.59 9.80
N ASN A 251 9.46 -0.69 10.81
CA ASN A 251 9.64 -0.02 12.08
C ASN A 251 10.26 -0.91 13.17
N GLY A 252 10.67 -2.14 12.87
CA GLY A 252 11.33 -3.07 13.79
C GLY A 252 10.42 -3.82 14.74
N ALA A 253 9.12 -3.52 14.75
CA ALA A 253 8.09 -4.35 15.34
C ALA A 253 7.48 -5.25 14.26
N PHE A 254 7.02 -6.44 14.65
CA PHE A 254 6.37 -7.39 13.75
C PHE A 254 4.91 -7.68 14.13
N ASN A 255 4.34 -6.84 14.99
CA ASN A 255 3.00 -7.01 15.53
C ASN A 255 2.08 -5.79 15.30
N ASP A 256 2.44 -4.89 14.38
CA ASP A 256 1.59 -3.76 14.05
C ASP A 256 0.39 -4.20 13.23
N PRO A 257 -0.84 -3.94 13.71
CA PRO A 257 -2.01 -4.32 12.97
C PRO A 257 -2.26 -3.40 11.76
N LEU A 258 -2.96 -3.93 10.76
CA LEU A 258 -3.64 -3.07 9.79
C LEU A 258 -4.70 -2.23 10.52
N VAL A 259 -4.62 -0.90 10.40
CA VAL A 259 -5.64 0.01 10.92
C VAL A 259 -6.23 0.85 9.81
N PHE A 260 -7.49 1.23 9.96
CA PHE A 260 -8.15 2.13 9.02
C PHE A 260 -8.22 3.51 9.64
N GLN A 261 -7.50 4.45 9.02
CA GLN A 261 -7.51 5.84 9.46
C GLN A 261 -8.36 6.66 8.53
N ALA A 262 -9.05 7.62 9.10
CA ALA A 262 -9.81 8.53 8.30
C ALA A 262 -8.87 9.54 7.63
N MET A 263 -9.06 9.77 6.34
CA MET A 263 -8.27 10.73 5.57
C MET A 263 -8.60 12.16 6.03
N GLY A 264 -7.75 13.13 5.67
CA GLY A 264 -7.93 14.55 6.00
C GLY A 264 -9.30 15.12 5.61
N ALA A 265 -9.59 16.34 6.07
CA ALA A 265 -10.88 16.99 5.85
C ALA A 265 -11.25 17.15 4.36
N ASP A 266 -10.24 17.19 3.49
CA ASP A 266 -10.34 17.30 2.03
C ASP A 266 -10.78 16.00 1.34
N ALA A 267 -10.65 14.85 1.98
CA ALA A 267 -10.86 13.55 1.36
C ALA A 267 -12.31 13.05 1.42
N ALA A 268 -13.29 13.95 1.54
CA ALA A 268 -14.73 13.62 1.60
C ALA A 268 -15.06 12.53 2.64
N GLY A 269 -14.37 12.55 3.79
CA GLY A 269 -14.55 11.56 4.85
C GLY A 269 -14.12 10.15 4.47
N ARG A 270 -13.36 9.93 3.39
CA ARG A 270 -12.83 8.61 3.03
C ARG A 270 -11.93 8.05 4.14
N VAL A 271 -11.86 6.73 4.22
CA VAL A 271 -10.91 6.02 5.06
C VAL A 271 -9.78 5.46 4.20
N ARG A 272 -8.56 5.46 4.73
CA ARG A 272 -7.39 4.82 4.13
C ARG A 272 -6.87 3.72 5.05
N PRO A 273 -6.43 2.58 4.50
CA PRO A 273 -5.67 1.60 5.26
C PRO A 273 -4.30 2.21 5.58
N VAL A 274 -3.90 2.12 6.84
CA VAL A 274 -2.54 2.29 7.29
C VAL A 274 -2.02 0.90 7.60
N PHE A 275 -1.20 0.41 6.68
CA PHE A 275 -0.65 -0.93 6.72
C PHE A 275 0.39 -1.02 7.84
N GLY A 276 0.13 -1.89 8.80
CA GLY A 276 1.15 -2.42 9.70
C GLY A 276 1.88 -3.58 9.04
N ASP A 277 2.04 -4.67 9.77
CA ASP A 277 2.81 -5.83 9.35
C ASP A 277 1.99 -6.81 8.51
N ALA A 278 2.72 -7.64 7.76
CA ALA A 278 2.14 -8.64 6.90
C ALA A 278 2.41 -10.06 7.42
N LEU A 279 1.37 -10.88 7.44
CA LEU A 279 1.43 -12.29 7.80
C LEU A 279 0.76 -13.09 6.69
N VAL A 280 1.39 -14.19 6.30
CA VAL A 280 0.83 -15.19 5.39
C VAL A 280 0.94 -16.56 6.04
N VAL A 281 -0.18 -17.27 6.10
CA VAL A 281 -0.24 -18.69 6.52
C VAL A 281 -0.90 -19.49 5.40
N ALA A 282 -0.10 -20.20 4.62
CA ALA A 282 -0.58 -20.94 3.45
C ALA A 282 0.34 -22.08 3.06
N GLU A 283 -0.15 -23.03 2.27
CA GLU A 283 0.70 -24.05 1.67
C GLU A 283 1.75 -23.42 0.74
N GLU A 284 2.94 -24.00 0.73
CA GLU A 284 4.08 -23.47 -0.04
C GLU A 284 3.77 -23.32 -1.54
N ASP A 285 3.08 -24.30 -2.14
CA ASP A 285 2.68 -24.26 -3.54
C ASP A 285 1.67 -23.15 -3.86
N SER A 286 0.88 -22.72 -2.87
CA SER A 286 -0.08 -21.63 -3.03
C SER A 286 0.58 -20.25 -3.04
N LEU A 287 1.77 -20.11 -2.43
CA LEU A 287 2.46 -18.82 -2.31
C LEU A 287 2.84 -18.24 -3.67
N ALA A 288 3.11 -19.07 -4.68
CA ALA A 288 3.46 -18.61 -6.03
C ALA A 288 2.30 -17.93 -6.75
N ALA A 289 1.05 -18.26 -6.40
CA ALA A 289 -0.16 -17.71 -7.00
C ALA A 289 -0.69 -16.48 -6.23
N MET A 290 -0.19 -16.23 -5.01
CA MET A 290 -0.63 -15.14 -4.16
C MET A 290 -0.26 -13.77 -4.77
N ARG A 291 -1.24 -12.86 -4.78
CA ARG A 291 -1.05 -11.46 -5.18
C ARG A 291 -0.98 -10.59 -3.94
N THR A 292 -0.07 -9.63 -3.86
CA THR A 292 0.10 -8.75 -2.67
C THR A 292 -0.94 -7.64 -2.52
N THR A 293 -2.10 -7.73 -3.18
CA THR A 293 -3.14 -6.70 -3.12
C THR A 293 -4.19 -7.04 -2.06
N LEU A 294 -4.72 -6.03 -1.36
CA LEU A 294 -5.80 -6.20 -0.36
C LEU A 294 -7.02 -6.95 -0.90
N LEU A 295 -7.35 -6.75 -2.19
CA LEU A 295 -8.47 -7.40 -2.88
C LEU A 295 -8.10 -8.78 -3.47
N GLY A 296 -6.81 -9.09 -3.58
CA GLY A 296 -6.31 -10.27 -4.28
C GLY A 296 -6.18 -11.52 -3.40
N LEU A 297 -6.29 -11.37 -2.08
CA LEU A 297 -6.08 -12.48 -1.14
C LEU A 297 -7.34 -12.73 -0.32
N ARG A 298 -7.90 -13.93 -0.46
CA ARG A 298 -8.98 -14.38 0.43
C ARG A 298 -8.48 -14.66 1.84
N ASP A 299 -7.21 -15.04 1.97
CA ASP A 299 -6.54 -15.35 3.24
C ASP A 299 -5.70 -14.15 3.69
N GLY A 300 -5.80 -13.78 4.97
CA GLY A 300 -5.31 -12.51 5.51
C GLY A 300 -3.86 -12.21 5.12
N LEU A 301 -3.58 -11.01 4.61
CA LEU A 301 -2.21 -10.56 4.30
C LEU A 301 -1.59 -9.80 5.46
N HIS A 302 -2.41 -9.27 6.37
CA HIS A 302 -1.96 -8.35 7.40
C HIS A 302 -2.12 -8.95 8.78
N VAL A 303 -1.26 -8.54 9.71
CA VAL A 303 -1.45 -8.83 11.13
C VAL A 303 -2.76 -8.17 11.56
N THR A 304 -3.69 -8.99 12.04
CA THR A 304 -5.00 -8.57 12.57
C THR A 304 -5.37 -9.46 13.75
N PRO A 305 -6.08 -8.96 14.78
CA PRO A 305 -6.45 -9.78 15.94
C PRO A 305 -7.19 -11.07 15.57
N LEU A 306 -8.07 -11.01 14.57
CA LEU A 306 -8.74 -12.17 14.00
C LEU A 306 -8.14 -12.46 12.62
N TYR A 307 -7.63 -13.67 12.42
CA TYR A 307 -6.94 -14.08 11.21
C TYR A 307 -7.57 -15.33 10.61
N ARG A 308 -7.74 -15.36 9.29
CA ARG A 308 -8.40 -16.48 8.58
C ARG A 308 -7.36 -17.33 7.85
N VAL A 309 -7.42 -18.64 8.07
CA VAL A 309 -6.64 -19.65 7.34
C VAL A 309 -7.62 -20.65 6.73
N GLY A 310 -7.86 -20.56 5.42
CA GLY A 310 -8.93 -21.29 4.76
C GLY A 310 -10.30 -20.86 5.32
N GLU A 311 -11.12 -21.81 5.78
CA GLU A 311 -12.44 -21.52 6.36
C GLU A 311 -12.39 -21.30 7.88
N THR A 312 -11.23 -21.48 8.53
CA THR A 312 -11.12 -21.39 10.00
C THR A 312 -10.61 -20.02 10.43
N LEU A 313 -11.25 -19.47 11.46
CA LEU A 313 -10.83 -18.22 12.12
C LEU A 313 -9.94 -18.55 13.32
N TYR A 314 -8.88 -17.76 13.48
CA TYR A 314 -7.94 -17.85 14.58
C TYR A 314 -7.78 -16.50 15.26
N ASP A 315 -7.72 -16.50 16.59
CA ASP A 315 -7.20 -15.39 17.36
C ASP A 315 -5.68 -15.39 17.19
N LEU A 316 -5.15 -14.30 16.63
CA LEU A 316 -3.73 -14.15 16.31
C LEU A 316 -3.01 -13.35 17.39
N SER A 317 -1.85 -13.82 17.79
CA SER A 317 -0.89 -13.05 18.57
C SER A 317 0.50 -13.15 17.94
N VAL A 318 1.21 -12.02 17.84
CA VAL A 318 2.56 -11.95 17.32
C VAL A 318 3.46 -11.30 18.36
N SER A 319 4.61 -11.91 18.65
CA SER A 319 5.61 -11.28 19.52
C SER A 319 6.16 -10.01 18.86
N PRO A 320 6.46 -8.92 19.60
CA PRO A 320 7.03 -7.71 19.01
C PRO A 320 8.29 -7.95 18.17
N SER A 321 9.14 -8.92 18.55
CA SER A 321 10.36 -9.29 17.82
C SER A 321 10.13 -10.13 16.55
N GLY A 322 8.89 -10.58 16.33
CA GLY A 322 8.51 -11.48 15.23
C GLY A 322 9.04 -12.91 15.34
N GLU A 323 9.63 -13.30 16.47
CA GLU A 323 10.17 -14.65 16.69
C GLU A 323 9.10 -15.70 16.99
N ALA A 324 7.89 -15.29 17.37
CA ALA A 324 6.78 -16.19 17.64
C ALA A 324 5.45 -15.66 17.10
N VAL A 325 4.69 -16.56 16.46
CA VAL A 325 3.29 -16.36 16.07
C VAL A 325 2.44 -17.41 16.77
N THR A 326 1.38 -17.00 17.44
CA THR A 326 0.41 -17.91 18.06
C THR A 326 -0.93 -17.81 17.34
N LEU A 327 -1.47 -18.97 16.94
CA LEU A 327 -2.78 -19.13 16.34
C LEU A 327 -3.64 -19.98 17.29
N ALA A 328 -4.68 -19.39 17.86
CA ALA A 328 -5.67 -20.10 18.66
C ALA A 328 -6.99 -20.16 17.89
N PRO A 329 -7.66 -21.32 17.74
CA PRO A 329 -8.98 -21.36 17.12
C PRO A 329 -9.93 -20.34 17.77
N SER A 330 -10.46 -19.43 16.96
CA SER A 330 -11.24 -18.32 17.48
C SER A 330 -12.60 -18.80 17.98
N ARG A 331 -13.05 -18.19 19.09
CA ARG A 331 -14.41 -18.40 19.63
C ARG A 331 -15.40 -17.34 19.16
N VAL A 332 -14.97 -16.39 18.32
CA VAL A 332 -15.84 -15.38 17.74
C VAL A 332 -16.92 -16.09 16.94
N ALA A 333 -18.17 -15.90 17.35
CA ALA A 333 -19.31 -16.46 16.65
C ALA A 333 -19.40 -15.86 15.23
N THR A 334 -20.03 -16.57 14.29
CA THR A 334 -20.24 -16.05 12.94
C THR A 334 -21.72 -15.81 12.66
N GLY A 335 -21.99 -14.82 11.83
CA GLY A 335 -23.28 -14.56 11.20
C GLY A 335 -23.13 -14.59 9.69
N ARG A 336 -24.18 -14.19 8.96
CA ARG A 336 -24.15 -14.13 7.50
C ARG A 336 -24.52 -12.74 7.00
N VAL A 337 -23.95 -12.35 5.86
CA VAL A 337 -24.18 -11.06 5.22
C VAL A 337 -24.66 -11.28 3.79
N ARG A 338 -25.83 -10.74 3.44
CA ARG A 338 -26.30 -10.64 2.05
C ARG A 338 -25.77 -9.35 1.43
N CYS A 339 -25.10 -9.50 0.29
CA CYS A 339 -24.56 -8.39 -0.46
C CYS A 339 -25.56 -7.87 -1.50
N PRO A 340 -25.55 -6.56 -1.84
CA PRO A 340 -26.40 -6.01 -2.89
C PRO A 340 -25.90 -6.40 -4.29
N GLY A 341 -26.80 -6.35 -5.27
CA GLY A 341 -26.47 -6.56 -6.68
C GLY A 341 -26.34 -8.04 -7.08
N LYS A 342 -25.98 -8.27 -8.35
CA LYS A 342 -25.84 -9.64 -8.90
C LYS A 342 -24.51 -10.30 -8.54
N SER A 343 -23.47 -9.49 -8.43
CA SER A 343 -22.12 -9.90 -8.03
C SER A 343 -21.53 -8.78 -7.19
N PHE A 344 -20.98 -9.15 -6.03
CA PHE A 344 -20.36 -8.27 -5.07
C PHE A 344 -18.93 -8.75 -4.79
N SER A 345 -17.98 -7.82 -4.82
CA SER A 345 -16.63 -8.02 -4.31
C SER A 345 -16.26 -6.81 -3.46
N GLY A 346 -15.94 -6.99 -2.18
CA GLY A 346 -15.66 -5.86 -1.31
C GLY A 346 -14.92 -6.23 -0.05
N VAL A 347 -14.58 -5.21 0.73
CA VAL A 347 -13.82 -5.32 1.98
C VAL A 347 -14.60 -4.60 3.07
N LEU A 348 -14.87 -5.30 4.17
CA LEU A 348 -15.31 -4.68 5.41
C LEU A 348 -14.17 -4.67 6.42
N PHE A 349 -14.19 -3.73 7.37
CA PHE A 349 -13.20 -3.64 8.43
C PHE A 349 -13.84 -3.34 9.80
N SER A 350 -13.15 -3.73 10.87
CA SER A 350 -13.50 -3.52 12.27
C SER A 350 -12.23 -3.50 13.14
N GLU A 351 -12.37 -3.42 14.46
CA GLU A 351 -11.27 -3.65 15.40
C GLU A 351 -10.70 -5.07 15.34
N LEU A 352 -11.45 -6.04 14.82
CA LEU A 352 -10.99 -7.43 14.65
C LEU A 352 -10.10 -7.59 13.41
N GLY A 353 -10.05 -6.61 12.51
CA GLY A 353 -9.30 -6.65 11.27
C GLY A 353 -10.19 -6.33 10.07
N PHE A 354 -10.06 -7.12 9.00
CA PHE A 354 -10.85 -6.94 7.78
C PHE A 354 -11.36 -8.28 7.26
N VAL A 355 -12.43 -8.25 6.48
CA VAL A 355 -12.99 -9.41 5.79
C VAL A 355 -13.24 -9.08 4.33
N ASN A 356 -12.78 -9.97 3.46
CA ASN A 356 -13.05 -9.91 2.04
C ASN A 356 -14.37 -10.65 1.75
N LEU A 357 -15.30 -9.95 1.11
CA LEU A 357 -16.59 -10.50 0.70
C LEU A 357 -16.59 -10.72 -0.80
N VAL A 358 -16.94 -11.93 -1.20
CA VAL A 358 -17.30 -12.25 -2.59
C VAL A 358 -18.63 -12.98 -2.53
N ALA A 359 -19.65 -12.44 -3.18
CA ALA A 359 -20.99 -12.99 -3.18
C ALA A 359 -21.64 -12.84 -4.55
N VAL A 360 -22.46 -13.80 -4.93
CA VAL A 360 -23.40 -13.67 -6.05
C VAL A 360 -24.82 -13.39 -5.55
N GLU A 361 -25.74 -13.10 -6.47
CA GLU A 361 -27.13 -12.77 -6.17
C GLU A 361 -27.79 -13.81 -5.25
N GLY A 362 -28.38 -13.34 -4.15
CA GLY A 362 -29.08 -14.20 -3.19
C GLY A 362 -28.17 -14.98 -2.24
N GLU A 363 -26.86 -15.01 -2.46
CA GLU A 363 -25.91 -15.65 -1.56
C GLU A 363 -25.71 -14.82 -0.28
N ALA A 364 -25.52 -15.52 0.84
CA ALA A 364 -25.14 -14.92 2.10
C ALA A 364 -23.77 -15.45 2.54
N VAL A 365 -22.81 -14.54 2.72
CA VAL A 365 -21.41 -14.85 3.05
C VAL A 365 -21.24 -14.90 4.57
N GLU A 366 -20.48 -15.86 5.06
CA GLU A 366 -20.17 -15.96 6.49
C GLU A 366 -19.19 -14.86 6.93
N VAL A 367 -19.55 -14.13 7.98
CA VAL A 367 -18.78 -13.01 8.53
C VAL A 367 -18.73 -13.16 10.06
N PRO A 368 -17.58 -12.90 10.73
CA PRO A 368 -17.53 -12.92 12.18
C PRO A 368 -18.50 -11.91 12.79
N ALA A 369 -19.12 -12.27 13.90
CA ALA A 369 -20.02 -11.39 14.63
C ALA A 369 -19.25 -10.16 15.14
N GLY A 370 -19.86 -8.99 15.02
CA GLY A 370 -19.23 -7.71 15.31
C GLY A 370 -19.85 -6.57 14.52
N GLU A 371 -19.28 -5.36 14.68
CA GLU A 371 -19.66 -4.18 13.89
C GLU A 371 -18.61 -3.94 12.80
N TRP A 372 -19.05 -3.96 11.54
CA TRP A 372 -18.16 -3.89 10.40
C TRP A 372 -18.48 -2.67 9.54
N LYS A 373 -17.47 -1.89 9.15
CA LYS A 373 -17.64 -0.76 8.24
C LYS A 373 -17.15 -1.11 6.84
N LEU A 374 -17.75 -0.50 5.83
CA LEU A 374 -17.29 -0.63 4.45
C LEU A 374 -15.96 0.09 4.24
N TYR A 375 -14.96 -0.61 3.71
CA TYR A 375 -13.79 0.04 3.11
C TYR A 375 -14.04 0.34 1.64
N GLN A 376 -14.34 -0.69 0.83
CA GLN A 376 -14.63 -0.54 -0.58
C GLN A 376 -15.42 -1.72 -1.13
N TYR A 377 -16.14 -1.52 -2.24
CA TYR A 377 -16.73 -2.62 -3.01
C TYR A 377 -16.72 -2.34 -4.51
N THR A 378 -16.92 -3.42 -5.26
CA THR A 378 -17.32 -3.46 -6.66
C THR A 378 -18.62 -4.25 -6.80
N LEU A 379 -19.58 -3.70 -7.53
CA LEU A 379 -20.77 -4.40 -8.02
C LEU A 379 -20.63 -4.64 -9.51
N ASP A 380 -20.84 -5.88 -9.95
CA ASP A 380 -21.05 -6.19 -11.35
C ASP A 380 -22.54 -6.48 -11.56
N MET A 381 -23.19 -5.63 -12.35
CA MET A 381 -24.65 -5.65 -12.57
C MET A 381 -25.06 -6.53 -13.76
N ALA A 382 -24.08 -6.98 -14.56
CA ALA A 382 -24.29 -7.88 -15.68
C ALA A 382 -23.53 -9.17 -15.43
N THR A 383 -24.25 -10.27 -15.19
CA THR A 383 -23.71 -11.61 -15.35
C THR A 383 -23.79 -11.94 -16.84
N GLN A 384 -22.66 -12.02 -17.53
CA GLN A 384 -22.62 -12.78 -18.78
C GLN A 384 -22.56 -14.25 -18.40
N GLU A 385 -23.53 -15.06 -18.83
CA GLU A 385 -23.38 -16.50 -18.83
C GLU A 385 -22.18 -16.82 -19.74
N ALA A 386 -21.11 -17.41 -19.19
CA ALA A 386 -20.08 -17.97 -20.04
C ALA A 386 -20.68 -19.12 -20.85
N ALA A 387 -20.26 -19.26 -22.11
CA ALA A 387 -20.58 -20.45 -22.90
C ALA A 387 -20.04 -21.68 -22.17
N GLY A 388 -20.91 -22.41 -21.46
CA GLY A 388 -20.54 -23.49 -20.55
C GLY A 388 -21.18 -23.45 -19.16
N GLY A 389 -22.02 -22.45 -18.84
CA GLY A 389 -22.85 -22.45 -17.62
C GLY A 389 -22.13 -22.08 -16.32
N ALA A 390 -20.81 -21.85 -16.35
CA ALA A 390 -20.07 -21.32 -15.22
C ALA A 390 -20.09 -19.78 -15.23
N THR A 391 -20.68 -19.16 -14.21
CA THR A 391 -20.58 -17.72 -13.94
C THR A 391 -19.20 -17.40 -13.39
N VAL A 392 -18.21 -17.29 -14.27
CA VAL A 392 -16.90 -16.71 -13.91
C VAL A 392 -16.89 -15.25 -14.36
N PRO A 393 -16.50 -14.28 -13.51
CA PRO A 393 -16.21 -12.93 -13.96
C PRO A 393 -15.06 -13.00 -14.98
N VAL A 394 -15.39 -12.98 -16.28
CA VAL A 394 -14.39 -13.00 -17.35
C VAL A 394 -13.75 -11.63 -17.42
N ALA A 395 -12.61 -11.47 -16.75
CA ALA A 395 -11.73 -10.33 -16.91
C ALA A 395 -11.35 -10.19 -18.40
N GLY A 396 -11.96 -9.24 -19.12
CA GLY A 396 -11.64 -8.96 -20.53
C GLY A 396 -12.84 -8.77 -21.46
N THR A 397 -14.07 -9.11 -21.07
CA THR A 397 -15.24 -8.77 -21.89
C THR A 397 -15.56 -7.28 -21.76
N ARG A 398 -15.54 -6.55 -22.88
CA ARG A 398 -15.66 -5.08 -22.92
C ARG A 398 -17.06 -4.54 -22.61
N ASN A 399 -18.00 -5.36 -22.12
CA ASN A 399 -19.42 -5.02 -22.00
C ASN A 399 -19.97 -5.26 -20.59
N TYR A 400 -19.27 -4.84 -19.54
CA TYR A 400 -19.77 -4.97 -18.16
C TYR A 400 -20.36 -3.66 -17.64
N THR A 401 -21.48 -3.75 -16.89
CA THR A 401 -21.95 -2.63 -16.07
C THR A 401 -21.39 -2.82 -14.67
N ARG A 402 -20.50 -1.91 -14.25
CA ARG A 402 -19.75 -2.01 -13.00
C ARG A 402 -19.85 -0.71 -12.21
N VAL A 403 -20.06 -0.86 -10.92
CA VAL A 403 -20.00 0.23 -9.94
C VAL A 403 -18.92 -0.07 -8.93
N SER A 404 -18.06 0.90 -8.63
CA SER A 404 -17.08 0.81 -7.54
C SER A 404 -17.29 1.96 -6.59
N ALA A 405 -17.26 1.69 -5.29
CA ALA A 405 -17.45 2.70 -4.26
C ALA A 405 -16.52 2.44 -3.06
N VAL A 406 -16.25 3.50 -2.33
CA VAL A 406 -15.47 3.48 -1.08
C VAL A 406 -16.33 3.99 0.06
N GLY A 407 -16.24 3.33 1.22
CA GLY A 407 -16.92 3.79 2.43
C GLY A 407 -16.32 5.09 2.95
N THR A 408 -17.13 5.83 3.69
CA THR A 408 -16.74 7.07 4.37
C THR A 408 -16.84 6.92 5.89
N ARG A 409 -16.38 7.91 6.65
CA ARG A 409 -16.58 7.99 8.11
C ARG A 409 -18.06 7.89 8.48
N GLU A 410 -18.91 8.44 7.63
CA GLU A 410 -20.37 8.48 7.79
C GLU A 410 -21.06 7.20 7.31
N SER A 411 -20.33 6.27 6.68
CA SER A 411 -20.91 4.99 6.31
C SER A 411 -21.29 4.20 7.56
N PRO A 412 -22.58 3.80 7.71
CA PRO A 412 -23.02 3.11 8.91
C PRO A 412 -22.35 1.74 9.00
N PRO A 413 -21.98 1.27 10.20
CA PRO A 413 -21.53 -0.10 10.36
C PRO A 413 -22.67 -1.08 10.07
N VAL A 414 -22.34 -2.26 9.55
CA VAL A 414 -23.21 -3.43 9.54
C VAL A 414 -22.95 -4.26 10.79
N LYS A 415 -24.00 -4.46 11.59
CA LYS A 415 -23.94 -5.34 12.76
C LYS A 415 -24.22 -6.78 12.34
N VAL A 416 -23.24 -7.66 12.53
CA VAL A 416 -23.34 -9.09 12.27
C VAL A 416 -23.55 -9.82 13.60
N GLU A 417 -24.64 -10.56 13.70
CA GLU A 417 -25.02 -11.30 14.92
C GLU A 417 -24.91 -12.80 14.69
N ARG A 418 -24.60 -13.56 15.76
CA ARG A 418 -24.44 -15.01 15.73
C ARG A 418 -25.62 -15.70 15.04
N GLY A 419 -25.34 -16.47 13.99
CA GLY A 419 -26.32 -17.27 13.26
C GLY A 419 -27.38 -16.48 12.48
N ARG A 420 -27.35 -15.15 12.53
CA ARG A 420 -28.33 -14.30 11.82
C ARG A 420 -27.78 -13.87 10.47
N THR A 421 -28.68 -13.71 9.51
CA THR A 421 -28.36 -13.09 8.23
C THR A 421 -28.76 -11.62 8.25
N THR A 422 -27.83 -10.72 7.94
CA THR A 422 -28.06 -9.28 7.79
C THR A 422 -27.80 -8.85 6.34
N THR A 423 -28.39 -7.74 5.90
CA THR A 423 -28.20 -7.21 4.55
C THR A 423 -27.31 -5.98 4.61
N LEU A 424 -26.32 -5.88 3.71
CA LEU A 424 -25.47 -4.69 3.67
C LEU A 424 -26.29 -3.42 3.35
N PRO A 425 -26.08 -2.33 4.12
CA PRO A 425 -26.76 -1.06 3.89
C PRO A 425 -26.08 -0.22 2.81
N TYR A 426 -25.33 -0.82 1.88
CA TYR A 426 -24.58 -0.13 0.81
C TYR A 426 -25.16 -0.44 -0.58
N GLY A 427 -24.76 0.32 -1.59
CA GLY A 427 -25.25 0.23 -2.96
C GLY A 427 -26.26 1.33 -3.31
N GLY A 428 -26.95 1.10 -4.43
CA GLY A 428 -28.00 2.00 -4.90
C GLY A 428 -29.24 2.05 -3.98
N PRO A 429 -30.15 3.02 -4.21
CA PRO A 429 -30.05 4.07 -5.21
C PRO A 429 -28.95 5.09 -4.89
N TYR A 430 -28.32 5.64 -5.92
CA TYR A 430 -27.27 6.65 -5.80
C TYR A 430 -27.86 8.05 -5.94
N LYS A 431 -27.47 8.97 -5.06
CA LYS A 431 -27.81 10.40 -5.15
C LYS A 431 -26.61 11.21 -5.63
N THR A 432 -26.87 12.29 -6.35
CA THR A 432 -25.86 13.29 -6.73
C THR A 432 -25.62 14.25 -5.58
N VAL A 433 -24.35 14.53 -5.28
CA VAL A 433 -23.94 15.54 -4.30
C VAL A 433 -22.93 16.45 -4.97
N VAL A 434 -23.26 17.75 -5.04
CA VAL A 434 -22.36 18.79 -5.57
C VAL A 434 -21.72 19.52 -4.41
N HIS A 435 -20.40 19.58 -4.38
CA HIS A 435 -19.64 20.39 -3.45
C HIS A 435 -19.09 21.61 -4.19
N ALA A 436 -19.31 22.80 -3.62
CA ALA A 436 -18.74 24.04 -4.09
C ALA A 436 -17.68 24.51 -3.08
N ALA A 437 -16.50 24.86 -3.58
CA ALA A 437 -15.42 25.46 -2.80
C ALA A 437 -14.87 26.69 -3.54
N PRO A 438 -14.23 27.64 -2.85
CA PRO A 438 -13.45 28.69 -3.52
C PRO A 438 -12.43 28.04 -4.48
N GLY A 439 -12.47 28.45 -5.74
CA GLY A 439 -11.56 27.96 -6.77
C GLY A 439 -10.46 28.99 -7.07
N SER A 440 -9.32 28.53 -7.56
CA SER A 440 -8.36 29.41 -8.20
C SER A 440 -8.84 29.79 -9.60
N ALA A 441 -8.66 31.05 -9.99
CA ALA A 441 -8.90 31.48 -11.36
C ALA A 441 -8.07 30.61 -12.32
N PRO A 442 -8.65 30.11 -13.43
CA PRO A 442 -7.85 29.59 -14.53
C PRO A 442 -6.82 30.65 -14.96
N LYS A 443 -5.64 30.21 -15.43
CA LYS A 443 -4.51 31.10 -15.76
C LYS A 443 -4.88 32.29 -16.66
N ASP A 444 -5.87 32.12 -17.53
CA ASP A 444 -6.30 33.10 -18.52
C ASP A 444 -7.69 33.71 -18.22
N ALA A 445 -8.24 33.45 -17.03
CA ALA A 445 -9.55 33.95 -16.66
C ALA A 445 -9.45 35.37 -16.05
N PRO A 446 -10.43 36.25 -16.28
CA PRO A 446 -10.40 37.62 -15.75
C PRO A 446 -10.32 37.63 -14.21
N PRO A 447 -9.82 38.71 -13.59
CA PRO A 447 -9.88 38.83 -12.13
C PRO A 447 -11.32 38.68 -11.61
N GLY A 448 -11.51 37.85 -10.58
CA GLY A 448 -12.83 37.62 -10.00
C GLY A 448 -12.85 36.47 -8.99
N ASP A 449 -14.01 36.28 -8.37
CA ASP A 449 -14.27 35.16 -7.48
C ASP A 449 -14.64 33.92 -8.31
N TYR A 450 -13.92 32.83 -8.08
CA TYR A 450 -14.17 31.56 -8.75
C TYR A 450 -14.69 30.54 -7.76
N ALA A 451 -15.63 29.72 -8.21
CA ALA A 451 -16.08 28.54 -7.48
C ALA A 451 -15.64 27.28 -8.23
N GLN A 452 -14.99 26.37 -7.51
CA GLN A 452 -14.73 25.02 -7.99
C GLN A 452 -15.90 24.12 -7.59
N LEU A 453 -16.56 23.53 -8.59
CA LEU A 453 -17.62 22.55 -8.38
C LEU A 453 -17.07 21.14 -8.54
N SER A 454 -17.37 20.26 -7.59
CA SER A 454 -17.12 18.82 -7.71
C SER A 454 -18.42 18.05 -7.52
N LEU A 455 -18.60 16.98 -8.29
CA LEU A 455 -19.76 16.11 -8.22
C LEU A 455 -19.33 14.74 -7.71
N SER A 456 -20.03 14.26 -6.68
CA SER A 456 -19.94 12.89 -6.19
C SER A 456 -21.27 12.18 -6.38
N LEU A 457 -21.21 10.87 -6.65
CA LEU A 457 -22.36 9.98 -6.53
C LEU A 457 -22.25 9.23 -5.19
N VAL A 458 -23.28 9.34 -4.36
CA VAL A 458 -23.29 8.81 -2.99
C VAL A 458 -24.36 7.74 -2.88
N GLY A 459 -24.00 6.56 -2.40
CA GLY A 459 -24.94 5.45 -2.22
C GLY A 459 -25.80 5.59 -0.97
N LYS A 460 -26.73 4.63 -0.78
CA LYS A 460 -27.69 4.68 0.32
C LYS A 460 -27.02 4.64 1.71
N GLY A 461 -25.83 4.06 1.81
CA GLY A 461 -25.04 3.97 3.02
C GLY A 461 -23.95 5.06 3.12
N GLY A 462 -24.05 6.15 2.36
CA GLY A 462 -23.09 7.25 2.44
C GLY A 462 -21.71 6.98 1.82
N GLU A 463 -21.52 5.82 1.20
CA GLU A 463 -20.33 5.51 0.41
C GLU A 463 -20.26 6.35 -0.86
N VAL A 464 -19.05 6.66 -1.33
CA VAL A 464 -18.81 7.50 -2.51
C VAL A 464 -18.37 6.63 -3.68
N LEU A 465 -19.04 6.76 -4.81
CA LEU A 465 -18.63 6.09 -6.05
C LEU A 465 -17.26 6.59 -6.52
N THR A 466 -16.38 5.65 -6.83
CA THR A 466 -15.06 5.89 -7.41
C THR A 466 -14.96 5.39 -8.86
N GLY A 467 -15.93 4.58 -9.30
CA GLY A 467 -15.99 4.09 -10.67
C GLY A 467 -17.40 3.77 -11.11
N LEU A 468 -17.75 4.16 -12.34
CA LEU A 468 -19.02 3.83 -12.98
C LEU A 468 -18.79 3.51 -14.45
N TYR A 469 -19.11 2.28 -14.83
CA TYR A 469 -19.11 1.81 -16.20
C TYR A 469 -20.49 1.27 -16.54
N LEU A 470 -21.03 1.69 -17.68
CA LEU A 470 -22.28 1.19 -18.25
C LEU A 470 -21.93 0.51 -19.56
N ASN A 471 -22.19 -0.80 -19.66
CA ASN A 471 -21.85 -1.60 -20.84
C ASN A 471 -20.38 -1.41 -21.28
N GLY A 472 -19.47 -1.40 -20.30
CA GLY A 472 -18.03 -1.25 -20.42
C GLY A 472 -17.54 0.13 -20.85
N ARG A 473 -18.43 1.13 -20.93
CA ARG A 473 -18.08 2.51 -21.21
C ARG A 473 -18.34 3.39 -20.00
N ARG A 474 -17.46 4.37 -19.79
CA ARG A 474 -17.75 5.46 -18.85
C ARG A 474 -18.96 6.24 -19.42
N PRO A 475 -19.99 6.55 -18.61
CA PRO A 475 -21.13 7.35 -19.08
C PRO A 475 -20.67 8.74 -19.54
N ALA A 476 -21.54 9.47 -20.23
CA ALA A 476 -21.27 10.87 -20.58
C ALA A 476 -21.02 11.70 -19.32
N ALA A 477 -20.17 12.72 -19.45
CA ALA A 477 -19.92 13.69 -18.40
C ALA A 477 -21.25 14.32 -17.93
N PRO A 478 -21.54 14.33 -16.61
CA PRO A 478 -22.73 15.00 -16.10
C PRO A 478 -22.68 16.50 -16.38
N THR A 479 -23.81 17.10 -16.68
CA THR A 479 -23.95 18.55 -16.88
C THR A 479 -24.54 19.23 -15.66
N PHE A 480 -24.27 20.53 -15.51
CA PHE A 480 -24.88 21.36 -14.46
C PHE A 480 -25.38 22.67 -15.03
N VAL A 481 -26.34 23.27 -14.32
CA VAL A 481 -26.86 24.61 -14.55
C VAL A 481 -26.79 25.35 -13.22
N VAL A 482 -26.22 26.55 -13.23
CA VAL A 482 -26.29 27.50 -12.11
C VAL A 482 -27.42 28.47 -12.43
N ALA A 483 -28.36 28.62 -11.51
CA ALA A 483 -29.48 29.53 -11.64
C ALA A 483 -29.56 30.48 -10.44
N ASP A 484 -30.11 31.67 -10.65
CA ASP A 484 -30.42 32.60 -9.56
C ASP A 484 -31.61 32.09 -8.72
N SER A 485 -31.93 32.81 -7.65
CA SER A 485 -33.06 32.47 -6.77
C SER A 485 -34.44 32.52 -7.45
N ARG A 486 -34.53 33.07 -8.67
CA ARG A 486 -35.74 33.10 -9.50
C ARG A 486 -35.74 32.00 -10.56
N GLY A 487 -34.74 31.12 -10.57
CA GLY A 487 -34.57 30.06 -11.55
C GLY A 487 -34.02 30.54 -12.91
N LYS A 488 -33.60 31.81 -13.04
CA LYS A 488 -32.95 32.27 -14.26
C LYS A 488 -31.55 31.68 -14.33
N LYS A 489 -31.26 30.99 -15.44
CA LYS A 489 -29.93 30.45 -15.73
C LYS A 489 -28.88 31.57 -15.74
N ILE A 490 -27.89 31.44 -14.87
CA ILE A 490 -26.68 32.29 -14.80
C ILE A 490 -25.55 31.65 -15.61
N ASP A 491 -25.34 30.35 -15.44
CA ASP A 491 -24.24 29.62 -16.07
C ASP A 491 -24.62 28.15 -16.30
N ALA A 492 -23.83 27.43 -17.10
CA ALA A 492 -23.90 25.99 -17.24
C ALA A 492 -22.57 25.41 -17.71
N GLY A 493 -22.33 24.16 -17.35
CA GLY A 493 -21.14 23.45 -17.78
C GLY A 493 -21.30 21.94 -17.71
N ALA A 494 -20.19 21.26 -17.89
CA ALA A 494 -20.07 19.83 -17.69
C ALA A 494 -18.97 19.55 -16.65
N PHE A 495 -19.22 18.58 -15.78
CA PHE A 495 -18.20 18.07 -14.90
C PHE A 495 -17.16 17.30 -15.70
N GLN A 496 -15.91 17.43 -15.30
CA GLN A 496 -14.86 16.54 -15.78
C GLN A 496 -14.73 15.37 -14.83
N PHE A 497 -14.42 14.24 -15.43
CA PHE A 497 -14.13 13.04 -14.70
C PHE A 497 -12.74 13.15 -14.06
N GLY A 498 -12.73 13.26 -12.72
CA GLY A 498 -11.53 13.17 -11.89
C GLY A 498 -11.07 11.75 -11.64
#